data_AF-A0A2V8CQU0-F1
#
_entry.id   AF-A0A2V8CQU0-F1
#
_cell.length_a   1.000
_cell.length_b   1.000
_cell.length_c   1.000
_cell.angle_alpha   90.00
_cell.angle_beta   90.00
_cell.angle_gamma   90.00
#
_symmetry.space_group_name_H-M   'P 1'
#
loop_
_entity.id
_entity.type
_entity.pdbx_description
1 polymer ?
#
loop_
_entity_poly.entity_id
_entity_poly.type
_entity_poly.pdbx_seq_one_letter_code
_entity_poly.pdbx_strand_id
1 'polypeptide(L)'
;MALRAREVPLHHRRHAHAAGVLRRALVYRRPRRGAAIQVEDPIVLPLDDPRLFEYPWIYFVEPGFLKMHDSDIPILREFMLRGGSVYFDDFHGPYEWDNLVREMKRVFPDREIVEVPRDHPIFSCFYRIDAYPQVPGLGSFLAGRTWEKGGFVSHLRTILDDNGRMMAFINWNTDMGDGWEWSNAEEYPGYIKFTAMAYRMGINEIVYALTH
;
A
#
# COMPACT_ATOMS: atom_id res chain seq x y z
N MET A 1 -28.03 -37.23 -9.82
CA MET A 1 -27.06 -36.93 -10.90
C MET A 1 -26.14 -35.84 -10.37
N ALA A 2 -25.02 -36.25 -9.76
CA ALA A 2 -24.10 -35.39 -9.03
C ALA A 2 -22.89 -35.06 -9.91
N LEU A 3 -22.56 -33.78 -10.05
CA LEU A 3 -21.28 -33.35 -10.63
C LEU A 3 -20.38 -32.84 -9.51
N ARG A 4 -19.29 -33.59 -9.28
CA ARG A 4 -18.15 -33.24 -8.44
C ARG A 4 -17.31 -32.18 -9.15
N ALA A 5 -17.01 -31.08 -8.49
CA ALA A 5 -15.86 -30.25 -8.84
C ALA A 5 -14.61 -30.84 -8.18
N ARG A 6 -13.54 -31.03 -8.96
CA ARG A 6 -12.25 -31.55 -8.50
C ARG A 6 -11.45 -30.42 -7.84
N GLU A 7 -11.00 -30.65 -6.62
CA GLU A 7 -9.92 -29.87 -5.99
C GLU A 7 -8.60 -30.10 -6.74
N VAL A 8 -7.86 -29.02 -6.96
CA VAL A 8 -6.47 -29.06 -7.45
C VAL A 8 -5.58 -28.69 -6.25
N PRO A 9 -4.65 -29.55 -5.80
CA PRO A 9 -3.83 -29.26 -4.63
C PRO A 9 -2.71 -28.27 -4.95
N LEU A 10 -2.58 -27.23 -4.14
CA LEU A 10 -1.42 -26.33 -4.12
C LEU A 10 -0.30 -26.95 -3.28
N HIS A 11 0.51 -27.81 -3.88
CA HIS A 11 1.83 -28.15 -3.35
C HIS A 11 2.90 -27.95 -4.41
N HIS A 12 3.96 -27.25 -3.98
CA HIS A 12 5.24 -26.97 -4.65
C HIS A 12 5.34 -25.66 -5.44
N ARG A 13 5.75 -24.58 -4.75
CA ARG A 13 7.00 -23.87 -5.07
C ARG A 13 7.68 -23.39 -3.79
N ARG A 14 8.75 -24.08 -3.42
CA ARG A 14 9.79 -23.57 -2.51
C ARG A 14 10.77 -22.71 -3.33
N HIS A 15 11.35 -21.72 -2.66
CA HIS A 15 12.51 -20.90 -3.03
C HIS A 15 12.29 -19.77 -4.05
N ALA A 16 12.17 -18.55 -3.53
CA ALA A 16 12.77 -17.35 -4.11
C ALA A 16 13.02 -16.31 -3.01
N HIS A 17 14.11 -16.47 -2.26
CA HIS A 17 14.79 -15.33 -1.66
C HIS A 17 15.80 -14.80 -2.68
N ALA A 18 15.90 -13.47 -2.76
CA ALA A 18 16.92 -12.65 -3.41
C ALA A 18 16.58 -12.05 -4.80
N ALA A 19 16.56 -10.71 -4.77
CA ALA A 19 16.95 -9.78 -5.82
C ALA A 19 16.13 -9.77 -7.12
N GLY A 20 15.12 -8.90 -7.13
CA GLY A 20 14.52 -8.38 -8.34
C GLY A 20 13.60 -7.22 -7.99
N VAL A 21 13.98 -6.00 -8.39
CA VAL A 21 13.16 -4.78 -8.25
C VAL A 21 11.80 -5.04 -8.91
N LEU A 22 10.81 -5.40 -8.11
CA LEU A 22 9.47 -5.72 -8.56
C LEU A 22 8.67 -4.43 -8.53
N ARG A 23 8.55 -3.81 -9.70
CA ARG A 23 7.56 -2.76 -9.97
C ARG A 23 6.17 -3.39 -9.90
N ARG A 24 5.64 -3.57 -8.70
CA ARG A 24 4.26 -3.99 -8.48
C ARG A 24 3.46 -2.73 -8.19
N ALA A 25 2.53 -2.40 -9.08
CA ALA A 25 1.39 -1.55 -8.84
C ALA A 25 0.21 -2.52 -8.64
N LEU A 26 -0.47 -2.59 -7.50
CA LEU A 26 -1.81 -3.19 -7.43
C LEU A 26 -2.86 -2.10 -7.67
N VAL A 27 -3.94 -2.43 -8.37
CA VAL A 27 -4.72 -1.43 -9.08
C VAL A 27 -6.25 -1.70 -9.02
N TYR A 28 -7.09 -0.67 -8.76
CA TYR A 28 -8.55 -0.79 -8.47
C TYR A 28 -9.45 0.09 -9.37
N ARG A 29 -10.74 -0.27 -9.60
CA ARG A 29 -11.72 0.47 -10.44
C ARG A 29 -12.99 0.92 -9.67
N ARG A 30 -13.40 2.19 -9.81
CA ARG A 30 -14.59 2.77 -9.14
C ARG A 30 -15.94 2.40 -9.82
N PRO A 31 -17.00 1.99 -9.09
CA PRO A 31 -18.35 1.81 -9.65
C PRO A 31 -19.28 3.03 -9.45
N ARG A 32 -20.33 3.11 -10.29
CA ARG A 32 -21.45 4.07 -10.20
C ARG A 32 -22.56 3.51 -9.28
N ARG A 33 -22.86 4.23 -8.19
CA ARG A 33 -24.01 4.13 -7.25
C ARG A 33 -24.45 2.73 -6.79
N GLY A 34 -24.24 2.44 -5.51
CA GLY A 34 -24.62 1.21 -4.79
C GLY A 34 -23.38 0.67 -4.08
N ALA A 35 -23.35 0.71 -2.74
CA ALA A 35 -22.15 0.60 -1.92
C ALA A 35 -21.55 -0.82 -1.83
N ALA A 36 -21.13 -1.38 -2.96
CA ALA A 36 -20.25 -2.54 -3.01
C ALA A 36 -19.00 -2.17 -3.82
N ILE A 37 -17.84 -2.22 -3.17
CA ILE A 37 -16.53 -2.15 -3.80
C ILE A 37 -16.29 -3.55 -4.39
N GLN A 38 -16.34 -3.69 -5.71
CA GLN A 38 -15.94 -4.92 -6.39
C GLN A 38 -14.42 -4.95 -6.51
N VAL A 39 -13.80 -5.99 -5.97
CA VAL A 39 -12.35 -6.22 -6.03
C VAL A 39 -12.09 -7.27 -7.10
N GLU A 40 -11.28 -6.91 -8.09
CA GLU A 40 -10.84 -7.78 -9.19
C GLU A 40 -9.43 -8.32 -8.89
N ASP A 41 -8.94 -9.23 -9.75
CA ASP A 41 -7.57 -9.71 -9.67
C ASP A 41 -6.55 -8.56 -9.78
N PRO A 42 -5.43 -8.61 -9.04
CA PRO A 42 -4.38 -7.62 -9.18
C PRO A 42 -3.76 -7.68 -10.57
N ILE A 43 -3.55 -6.50 -11.14
CA ILE A 43 -2.80 -6.31 -12.37
C ILE A 43 -1.50 -5.61 -12.03
N VAL A 44 -0.41 -5.96 -12.72
CA VAL A 44 0.88 -5.26 -12.59
C VAL A 44 1.10 -4.44 -13.86
N LEU A 45 1.28 -3.13 -13.70
CA LEU A 45 1.47 -2.19 -14.80
C LEU A 45 2.75 -1.38 -14.62
N PRO A 46 3.51 -1.12 -15.70
CA PRO A 46 4.49 -0.05 -15.68
C PRO A 46 3.77 1.31 -15.70
N LEU A 47 4.44 2.38 -15.22
CA LEU A 47 3.83 3.70 -15.15
C LEU A 47 3.52 4.31 -16.52
N ASP A 48 4.22 3.90 -17.57
CA ASP A 48 3.99 4.36 -18.94
C ASP A 48 2.89 3.57 -19.68
N ASP A 49 2.24 2.60 -19.04
CA ASP A 49 1.08 1.93 -19.62
C ASP A 49 -0.13 2.90 -19.69
N PRO A 50 -0.72 3.16 -20.86
CA PRO A 50 -1.87 4.06 -20.99
C PRO A 50 -3.07 3.68 -20.12
N ARG A 51 -3.20 2.40 -19.76
CA ARG A 51 -4.29 1.90 -18.89
C ARG A 51 -4.15 2.37 -17.45
N LEU A 52 -3.00 2.92 -17.04
CA LEU A 52 -2.78 3.43 -15.68
C LEU A 52 -3.95 4.32 -15.20
N PHE A 53 -4.44 5.19 -16.09
CA PHE A 53 -5.50 6.15 -15.78
C PHE A 53 -6.91 5.54 -15.68
N GLU A 54 -7.09 4.26 -16.02
CA GLU A 54 -8.36 3.55 -15.83
C GLU A 54 -8.60 3.20 -14.36
N TYR A 55 -7.60 3.42 -13.52
CA TYR A 55 -7.59 2.92 -12.16
C TYR A 55 -7.21 3.99 -11.12
N PRO A 56 -8.14 4.40 -10.25
CA PRO A 56 -7.91 5.47 -9.27
C PRO A 56 -6.88 5.18 -8.17
N TRP A 57 -6.37 3.95 -8.03
CA TRP A 57 -5.57 3.53 -6.88
C TRP A 57 -4.40 2.68 -7.37
N ILE A 58 -3.18 3.04 -6.95
CA ILE A 58 -1.93 2.34 -7.28
C ILE A 58 -1.19 2.03 -5.99
N TYR A 59 -0.62 0.84 -5.88
CA TYR A 59 0.14 0.40 -4.72
C TYR A 59 1.55 -0.04 -5.05
N PHE A 60 2.53 0.68 -4.51
CA PHE A 60 3.96 0.41 -4.60
C PHE A 60 4.46 -0.31 -3.34
N VAL A 61 5.12 -1.44 -3.55
CA VAL A 61 5.82 -2.21 -2.53
C VAL A 61 7.29 -1.84 -2.50
N GLU A 62 7.90 -1.81 -1.32
CA GLU A 62 9.33 -1.52 -1.10
C GLU A 62 9.82 -0.21 -1.77
N PRO A 63 9.16 0.95 -1.57
CA PRO A 63 9.56 2.21 -2.17
C PRO A 63 10.92 2.73 -1.68
N GLY A 64 11.48 2.12 -0.63
CA GLY A 64 12.86 2.33 -0.18
C GLY A 64 13.91 2.09 -1.27
N PHE A 65 13.55 1.33 -2.32
CA PHE A 65 14.40 1.06 -3.48
C PHE A 65 13.78 1.53 -4.79
N LEU A 66 12.69 2.30 -4.73
CA LEU A 66 12.07 2.87 -5.93
C LEU A 66 13.07 3.74 -6.68
N LYS A 67 13.13 3.54 -7.99
CA LYS A 67 13.92 4.34 -8.92
C LYS A 67 13.08 4.59 -10.17
N MET A 68 12.50 5.78 -10.25
CA MET A 68 11.73 6.22 -11.42
C MET A 68 12.67 6.68 -12.54
N HIS A 69 12.32 6.32 -13.77
CA HIS A 69 12.89 6.96 -14.94
C HIS A 69 12.37 8.39 -15.07
N ASP A 70 13.10 9.26 -15.76
CA ASP A 70 12.65 10.63 -16.00
C ASP A 70 11.33 10.69 -16.78
N SER A 71 11.03 9.66 -17.58
CA SER A 71 9.75 9.48 -18.28
C SER A 71 8.58 9.20 -17.34
N ASP A 72 8.83 8.57 -16.19
CA ASP A 72 7.78 8.17 -15.24
C ASP A 72 7.28 9.36 -14.41
N ILE A 73 8.18 10.31 -14.14
CA ILE A 73 7.94 11.49 -13.30
C ILE A 73 6.72 12.31 -13.75
N PRO A 74 6.61 12.77 -15.02
CA PRO A 74 5.44 13.53 -15.45
C PRO A 74 4.16 12.70 -15.42
N ILE A 75 4.24 11.39 -15.65
CA ILE A 75 3.07 10.50 -15.70
C ILE A 75 2.49 10.30 -14.30
N LEU A 76 3.34 9.99 -13.32
CA LEU A 76 2.91 9.85 -11.92
C LEU A 76 2.37 11.16 -11.36
N ARG A 77 3.03 12.29 -11.67
CA ARG A 77 2.53 13.63 -11.32
C ARG A 77 1.13 13.85 -11.88
N GLU A 78 0.94 13.60 -13.17
CA GLU A 78 -0.35 13.77 -13.85
C GLU A 78 -1.42 12.85 -13.26
N PHE A 79 -1.09 11.58 -13.02
CA PHE A 79 -1.98 10.61 -12.38
C PHE A 79 -2.52 11.13 -11.04
N MET A 80 -1.62 11.57 -10.16
CA MET A 80 -1.97 12.09 -8.83
C MET A 80 -2.81 13.37 -8.91
N LEU A 81 -2.47 14.29 -9.80
CA LEU A 81 -3.21 15.54 -10.02
C LEU A 81 -4.60 15.33 -10.63
N ARG A 82 -4.79 14.27 -11.42
CA ARG A 82 -6.11 13.90 -12.00
C ARG A 82 -7.05 13.21 -11.02
N GLY A 83 -6.64 13.04 -9.76
CA GLY A 83 -7.45 12.36 -8.73
C GLY A 83 -7.00 10.94 -8.42
N GLY A 84 -5.95 10.44 -9.08
CA GLY A 84 -5.33 9.18 -8.72
C GLY A 84 -4.72 9.22 -7.31
N SER A 85 -4.73 8.07 -6.66
CA SER A 85 -4.17 7.87 -5.32
C SER A 85 -3.04 6.86 -5.37
N VAL A 86 -1.91 7.18 -4.76
CA VAL A 86 -0.74 6.28 -4.70
C VAL A 86 -0.49 5.82 -3.28
N TYR A 87 -0.15 4.54 -3.13
CA TYR A 87 0.08 3.89 -1.86
C TYR A 87 1.50 3.37 -1.83
N PHE A 88 2.20 3.63 -0.74
CA PHE A 88 3.58 3.25 -0.52
C PHE A 88 3.63 2.47 0.79
N ASP A 89 4.11 1.23 0.75
CA ASP A 89 4.13 0.31 1.89
C ASP A 89 5.38 -0.57 1.88
N ASP A 90 5.65 -1.25 2.99
CA ASP A 90 6.82 -2.12 3.19
C ASP A 90 8.15 -1.37 3.01
N PHE A 91 8.31 -0.32 3.81
CA PHE A 91 9.60 0.37 3.91
C PHE A 91 9.80 1.02 5.27
N HIS A 92 11.05 1.00 5.72
CA HIS A 92 11.40 1.25 7.11
C HIS A 92 12.70 2.04 7.27
N GLY A 93 12.71 2.87 8.31
CA GLY A 93 13.88 3.59 8.75
C GLY A 93 14.24 4.79 7.87
N PRO A 94 15.30 5.52 8.25
CA PRO A 94 15.68 6.78 7.61
C PRO A 94 16.22 6.59 6.19
N TYR A 95 16.95 5.49 5.92
CA TYR A 95 17.56 5.29 4.61
C TYR A 95 16.51 5.12 3.49
N GLU A 96 15.50 4.29 3.75
CA GLU A 96 14.42 4.03 2.78
C GLU A 96 13.47 5.22 2.68
N TRP A 97 13.25 5.92 3.80
CA TRP A 97 12.56 7.20 3.82
C TRP A 97 13.22 8.22 2.89
N ASP A 98 14.54 8.42 3.01
CA ASP A 98 15.28 9.38 2.19
C ASP A 98 15.22 9.04 0.70
N ASN A 99 15.16 7.74 0.36
CA ASN A 99 14.93 7.30 -1.02
C ASN A 99 13.57 7.76 -1.54
N LEU A 100 12.49 7.45 -0.82
CA LEU A 100 11.14 7.84 -1.22
C LEU A 100 11.00 9.36 -1.30
N VAL A 101 11.52 10.11 -0.32
CA VAL A 101 11.48 11.59 -0.33
C VAL A 101 12.18 12.13 -1.58
N ARG A 102 13.36 11.61 -1.93
CA ARG A 102 14.10 12.05 -3.12
C ARG A 102 13.31 11.80 -4.41
N GLU A 103 12.73 10.61 -4.54
CA GLU A 103 11.92 10.26 -5.71
C GLU A 103 10.65 11.10 -5.79
N MET A 104 9.95 11.31 -4.67
CA MET A 104 8.76 12.15 -4.64
C MET A 104 9.05 13.63 -4.83
N LYS A 105 10.24 14.14 -4.47
CA LYS A 105 10.66 15.51 -4.81
C LYS A 105 10.90 15.69 -6.31
N ARG A 106 11.25 14.63 -7.05
CA ARG A 106 11.26 14.69 -8.53
C ARG A 106 9.84 14.83 -9.08
N VAL A 107 8.87 14.11 -8.48
CA VAL A 107 7.45 14.19 -8.85
C VAL A 107 6.83 15.52 -8.46
N PHE A 108 7.05 16.02 -7.25
CA PHE A 108 6.54 17.31 -6.77
C PHE A 108 7.65 18.09 -6.05
N PRO A 109 8.39 18.95 -6.77
CA PRO A 109 9.44 19.77 -6.16
C PRO A 109 8.90 20.71 -5.08
N ASP A 110 7.72 21.29 -5.33
CA ASP A 110 7.13 22.37 -4.54
C ASP A 110 6.10 21.89 -3.52
N ARG A 111 5.92 20.57 -3.35
CA ARG A 111 5.04 20.01 -2.33
C ARG A 111 5.84 19.30 -1.25
N GLU A 112 5.31 19.35 -0.04
CA GLU A 112 5.89 18.70 1.13
C GLU A 112 5.15 17.39 1.43
N ILE A 113 5.89 16.44 2.00
CA ILE A 113 5.28 15.26 2.61
C ILE A 113 4.96 15.61 4.05
N VAL A 114 3.70 15.53 4.43
CA VAL A 114 3.19 15.93 5.74
C VAL A 114 2.62 14.72 6.51
N GLU A 115 2.67 14.80 7.83
CA GLU A 115 2.03 13.83 8.72
C GLU A 115 0.51 13.97 8.63
N VAL A 116 -0.20 12.84 8.56
CA VAL A 116 -1.66 12.84 8.63
C VAL A 116 -2.09 12.95 10.11
N PRO A 117 -2.87 13.98 10.48
CA PRO A 117 -3.33 14.16 11.86
C PRO A 117 -4.18 12.99 12.36
N ARG A 118 -4.08 12.64 13.64
CA ARG A 118 -4.80 11.49 14.22
C ARG A 118 -6.33 11.63 14.19
N ASP A 119 -6.84 12.85 14.10
CA ASP A 119 -8.26 13.18 13.98
C ASP A 119 -8.75 13.24 12.53
N HIS A 120 -7.88 12.96 11.56
CA HIS A 120 -8.23 12.96 10.15
C HIS A 120 -9.29 11.89 9.83
N PRO A 121 -10.28 12.16 8.94
CA PRO A 121 -11.39 11.23 8.64
C PRO A 121 -10.96 9.85 8.18
N ILE A 122 -9.76 9.69 7.63
CA ILE A 122 -9.20 8.39 7.25
C ILE A 122 -9.14 7.40 8.43
N PHE A 123 -9.07 7.86 9.67
CA PHE A 123 -9.04 7.00 10.85
C PHE A 123 -10.44 6.59 11.35
N SER A 124 -11.51 7.07 10.70
CA SER A 124 -12.90 6.81 11.12
C SER A 124 -13.92 6.67 9.98
N CYS A 125 -13.51 6.74 8.71
CA CYS A 125 -14.43 6.74 7.56
C CYS A 125 -15.16 5.40 7.35
N PHE A 126 -14.60 4.28 7.82
CA PHE A 126 -15.25 2.96 7.79
C PHE A 126 -15.07 2.20 9.10
N TYR A 127 -13.83 1.93 9.50
CA TYR A 127 -13.45 1.49 10.84
C TYR A 127 -12.94 2.66 11.67
N ARG A 128 -13.13 2.58 12.99
CA ARG A 128 -12.46 3.45 13.95
C ARG A 128 -11.09 2.88 14.30
N ILE A 129 -10.05 3.70 14.11
CA ILE A 129 -8.65 3.35 14.34
C ILE A 129 -8.05 4.40 15.29
N ASP A 130 -7.68 3.99 16.50
CA ASP A 130 -7.21 4.94 17.53
C ASP A 130 -5.74 5.34 17.36
N ALA A 131 -4.96 4.47 16.72
CA ALA A 131 -3.55 4.70 16.40
C ALA A 131 -3.21 3.99 15.09
N TYR A 132 -2.31 4.59 14.32
CA TYR A 132 -1.88 3.98 13.08
C TYR A 132 -1.19 2.63 13.34
N PRO A 133 -1.56 1.55 12.63
CA PRO A 133 -1.01 0.22 12.90
C PRO A 133 0.51 0.16 12.73
N GLN A 134 1.14 -0.70 13.53
CA GLN A 134 2.52 -1.12 13.31
C GLN A 134 2.52 -2.63 13.02
N VAL A 135 2.48 -2.95 11.73
CA VAL A 135 2.43 -4.31 11.20
C VAL A 135 3.87 -4.76 10.90
N PRO A 136 4.38 -5.83 11.53
CA PRO A 136 5.70 -6.38 11.20
C PRO A 136 5.68 -7.16 9.90
N GLY A 137 6.73 -7.04 9.09
CA GLY A 137 7.05 -8.11 8.16
C GLY A 137 7.34 -9.44 8.89
N LEU A 138 7.15 -10.58 8.22
CA LEU A 138 7.22 -11.91 8.82
C LEU A 138 8.57 -12.15 9.51
N GLY A 139 9.68 -11.71 8.91
CA GLY A 139 11.01 -11.82 9.50
C GLY A 139 11.12 -11.11 10.86
N SER A 140 10.53 -9.92 10.98
CA SER A 140 10.49 -9.16 12.23
C SER A 140 9.57 -9.79 13.27
N PHE A 141 8.42 -10.29 12.83
CA PHE A 141 7.53 -11.06 13.70
C PHE A 141 8.23 -12.27 14.30
N LEU A 142 8.94 -13.07 13.49
CA LEU A 142 9.70 -14.23 13.95
C LEU A 142 10.86 -13.85 14.88
N ALA A 143 11.43 -12.65 14.71
CA ALA A 143 12.42 -12.08 15.61
C ALA A 143 11.81 -11.45 16.88
N GLY A 144 10.50 -11.53 17.08
CA GLY A 144 9.80 -11.01 18.27
C GLY A 144 9.70 -9.49 18.32
N ARG A 145 9.73 -8.81 17.17
CA ARG A 145 9.65 -7.34 17.07
C ARG A 145 8.66 -6.88 16.00
N THR A 146 8.29 -5.60 16.05
CA THR A 146 7.33 -4.96 15.12
C THR A 146 7.98 -3.97 14.14
N TRP A 147 9.31 -3.86 14.17
CA TRP A 147 10.05 -2.80 13.49
C TRP A 147 11.27 -3.36 12.75
N GLU A 148 11.69 -2.62 11.73
CA GLU A 148 12.85 -2.92 10.89
C GLU A 148 13.72 -1.69 10.68
N LYS A 149 15.00 -1.88 10.40
CA LYS A 149 15.90 -0.82 9.87
C LYS A 149 15.91 0.49 10.69
N GLY A 150 15.60 0.43 11.99
CA GLY A 150 15.49 1.61 12.87
C GLY A 150 14.16 2.39 12.79
N GLY A 151 13.18 1.88 12.04
CA GLY A 151 11.82 2.40 11.91
C GLY A 151 10.91 1.95 13.06
N PHE A 152 11.09 2.52 14.25
CA PHE A 152 10.41 2.09 15.48
C PHE A 152 8.95 2.52 15.61
N VAL A 153 8.54 3.58 14.92
CA VAL A 153 7.21 4.18 15.05
C VAL A 153 6.60 4.26 13.65
N SER A 154 5.40 3.72 13.49
CA SER A 154 4.66 3.79 12.22
C SER A 154 3.98 5.14 12.04
N HIS A 155 3.93 5.59 10.79
CA HIS A 155 3.37 6.88 10.41
C HIS A 155 2.55 6.75 9.13
N LEU A 156 1.42 7.46 9.09
CA LEU A 156 0.74 7.74 7.84
C LEU A 156 1.12 9.16 7.40
N ARG A 157 1.68 9.27 6.20
CA ARG A 157 2.05 10.55 5.61
C ARG A 157 1.43 10.73 4.24
N THR A 158 1.41 11.97 3.76
CA THR A 158 0.75 12.30 2.50
C THR A 158 1.38 13.49 1.80
N ILE A 159 1.05 13.62 0.52
CA ILE A 159 1.24 14.83 -0.28
C ILE A 159 -0.15 15.34 -0.62
N LEU A 160 -0.44 16.61 -0.31
CA LEU A 160 -1.74 17.22 -0.54
C LEU A 160 -1.79 17.90 -1.92
N ASP A 161 -2.94 17.83 -2.59
CA ASP A 161 -3.24 18.69 -3.74
C ASP A 161 -3.66 20.10 -3.32
N ASP A 162 -3.98 20.96 -4.29
CA ASP A 162 -4.32 22.37 -4.05
C ASP A 162 -5.65 22.56 -3.29
N ASN A 163 -6.48 21.53 -3.23
CA ASN A 163 -7.73 21.51 -2.49
C ASN A 163 -7.61 20.80 -1.13
N GLY A 164 -6.40 20.38 -0.75
CA GLY A 164 -6.16 19.65 0.50
C GLY A 164 -6.53 18.18 0.44
N ARG A 165 -6.77 17.58 -0.74
CA ARG A 165 -6.98 16.13 -0.87
C ARG A 165 -5.65 15.41 -0.79
N MET A 166 -5.62 14.29 -0.06
CA MET A 166 -4.48 13.37 -0.03
C MET A 166 -4.29 12.70 -1.38
N MET A 167 -3.12 12.89 -2.00
CA MET A 167 -2.74 12.20 -3.24
C MET A 167 -1.93 10.93 -2.99
N ALA A 168 -1.25 10.85 -1.84
CA ALA A 168 -0.40 9.73 -1.46
C ALA A 168 -0.75 9.21 -0.06
N PHE A 169 -0.66 7.90 0.12
CA PHE A 169 -0.80 7.19 1.38
C PHE A 169 0.54 6.51 1.65
N ILE A 170 1.37 7.20 2.42
CA ILE A 170 2.74 6.78 2.70
C ILE A 170 2.72 6.06 4.04
N ASN A 171 2.62 4.72 3.98
CA ASN A 171 2.62 3.80 5.11
C ASN A 171 4.07 3.57 5.55
N TRP A 172 4.62 4.48 6.36
CA TRP A 172 6.04 4.44 6.74
C TRP A 172 6.27 3.66 8.03
N ASN A 173 7.34 2.87 8.07
CA ASN A 173 7.75 2.03 9.21
C ASN A 173 6.73 0.93 9.58
N THR A 174 5.98 0.46 8.61
CA THR A 174 5.02 -0.63 8.74
C THR A 174 4.98 -1.41 7.43
N ASP A 175 4.54 -2.66 7.51
CA ASP A 175 4.39 -3.55 6.36
C ASP A 175 2.94 -4.06 6.35
N MET A 176 2.02 -3.25 5.82
CA MET A 176 0.60 -3.63 5.74
C MET A 176 0.40 -4.84 4.80
N GLY A 177 1.25 -4.94 3.77
CA GLY A 177 1.28 -6.02 2.78
C GLY A 177 1.42 -7.40 3.41
N ASP A 178 2.39 -7.60 4.29
CA ASP A 178 2.54 -8.88 5.00
C ASP A 178 1.33 -9.18 5.91
N GLY A 179 0.71 -8.13 6.46
CA GLY A 179 -0.58 -8.25 7.14
C GLY A 179 -1.65 -8.96 6.30
N TRP A 180 -1.68 -8.70 4.99
CA TRP A 180 -2.61 -9.32 4.05
C TRP A 180 -2.11 -10.67 3.52
N GLU A 181 -0.81 -10.79 3.21
CA GLU A 181 -0.19 -12.00 2.67
C GLU A 181 -0.32 -13.20 3.63
N TRP A 182 -0.07 -12.96 4.91
CA TRP A 182 -0.06 -14.01 5.94
C TRP A 182 -1.43 -14.21 6.61
N SER A 183 -2.51 -13.67 6.03
CA SER A 183 -3.86 -13.70 6.61
C SER A 183 -4.45 -15.09 6.84
N ASN A 184 -4.02 -16.08 6.05
CA ASN A 184 -4.45 -17.48 6.13
C ASN A 184 -3.30 -18.43 6.51
N ALA A 185 -2.20 -17.92 7.06
CA ALA A 185 -1.05 -18.73 7.39
C ALA A 185 -1.24 -19.43 8.75
N GLU A 186 -1.70 -20.68 8.71
CA GLU A 186 -1.94 -21.49 9.90
C GLU A 186 -0.66 -21.71 10.73
N GLU A 187 0.52 -21.66 10.10
CA GLU A 187 1.81 -21.82 10.78
C GLU A 187 2.17 -20.65 11.70
N TYR A 188 1.51 -19.49 11.53
CA TYR A 188 1.79 -18.27 12.30
C TYR A 188 0.54 -17.73 13.02
N PRO A 189 -0.07 -18.50 13.94
CA PRO A 189 -1.34 -18.12 14.58
C PRO A 189 -1.26 -16.80 15.36
N GLY A 190 -0.07 -16.42 15.84
CA GLY A 190 0.15 -15.14 16.52
C GLY A 190 0.13 -13.92 15.59
N TYR A 191 0.20 -14.14 14.28
CA TYR A 191 0.26 -13.10 13.26
C TYR A 191 -1.13 -12.51 12.93
N ILE A 192 -2.21 -13.27 13.17
CA ILE A 192 -3.60 -12.92 12.82
C ILE A 192 -4.06 -11.56 13.38
N LYS A 193 -3.53 -11.13 14.52
CA LYS A 193 -3.84 -9.81 15.09
C LYS A 193 -3.36 -8.67 14.18
N PHE A 194 -2.21 -8.84 13.53
CA PHE A 194 -1.64 -7.86 12.62
C PHE A 194 -2.40 -7.83 11.29
N THR A 195 -2.83 -9.00 10.81
CA THR A 195 -3.78 -9.12 9.69
C THR A 195 -5.05 -8.31 9.92
N ALA A 196 -5.67 -8.43 11.10
CA ALA A 196 -6.87 -7.66 11.41
C ALA A 196 -6.62 -6.14 11.41
N MET A 197 -5.44 -5.69 11.86
CA MET A 197 -5.06 -4.28 11.83
C MET A 197 -4.82 -3.78 10.39
N ALA A 198 -4.05 -4.53 9.60
CA ALA A 198 -3.74 -4.22 8.21
C ALA A 198 -5.00 -4.15 7.34
N TYR A 199 -5.94 -5.09 7.48
CA TYR A 199 -7.20 -5.03 6.74
C TYR A 199 -8.05 -3.82 7.12
N ARG A 200 -8.17 -3.50 8.41
CA ARG A 200 -8.98 -2.36 8.85
C ARG A 200 -8.42 -1.04 8.32
N MET A 201 -7.11 -0.83 8.41
CA MET A 201 -6.49 0.38 7.87
C MET A 201 -6.57 0.41 6.35
N GLY A 202 -6.17 -0.67 5.65
CA GLY A 202 -6.24 -0.74 4.19
C GLY A 202 -7.65 -0.46 3.65
N ILE A 203 -8.69 -0.99 4.30
CA ILE A 203 -10.10 -0.68 3.94
C ILE A 203 -10.41 0.80 4.15
N ASN A 204 -10.00 1.40 5.26
CA ASN A 204 -10.19 2.84 5.49
C ASN A 204 -9.50 3.69 4.43
N GLU A 205 -8.24 3.37 4.10
CA GLU A 205 -7.49 4.11 3.10
C GLU A 205 -8.17 4.01 1.72
N ILE A 206 -8.54 2.79 1.28
CA ILE A 206 -9.27 2.57 0.02
C ILE A 206 -10.61 3.32 0.01
N VAL A 207 -11.40 3.21 1.08
CA VAL A 207 -12.69 3.91 1.20
C VAL A 207 -12.47 5.41 1.11
N TYR A 208 -11.49 5.96 1.84
CA TYR A 208 -11.17 7.38 1.82
C TYR A 208 -10.81 7.84 0.41
N ALA A 209 -9.88 7.16 -0.26
CA ALA A 209 -9.44 7.48 -1.63
C ALA A 209 -10.57 7.48 -2.67
N LEU A 210 -11.64 6.72 -2.45
CA LEU A 210 -12.77 6.59 -3.38
C LEU A 210 -13.95 7.52 -3.07
N THR A 211 -13.95 8.17 -1.90
CA THR A 211 -15.11 8.91 -1.38
C THR A 211 -14.83 10.36 -0.99
N HIS A 212 -13.57 10.76 -0.83
CA HIS A 212 -13.14 12.12 -0.46
C HIS A 212 -12.27 12.72 -1.56
#